data_AF-Q2S624-F1
#
_entry.id   AF-Q2S624-F1
#
_cell.length_a   1.000
_cell.length_b   1.000
_cell.length_c   1.000
_cell.angle_alpha   90.00
_cell.angle_beta   90.00
_cell.angle_gamma   90.00
#
_symmetry.space_group_name_H-M   'P 1'
#
loop_
_entity.id
_entity.type
_entity.pdbx_description
1 polymer ?
#
loop_
_entity_poly.entity_id
_entity_poly.type
_entity_poly.pdbx_seq_one_letter_code
_entity_poly.pdbx_strand_id
1 'polypeptide(L)'
;MKSKLTLRMNEDVKERAKEVARERGTSLSALVEDYFRLLSGEGSSDEGDGSPEDGESPEDGESAPALTPRLKEVHEHIGSPPPEAPFDEPRGDLTEDERQLVKAASEKHA
;
A
#
# COMPACT_ATOMS: atom_id res chain seq x y z
N MET A 1 -18.70 -6.45 19.93
CA MET A 1 -18.54 -6.75 21.37
C MET A 1 -17.08 -6.57 21.75
N LYS A 2 -16.77 -6.15 22.98
CA LYS A 2 -15.37 -5.96 23.41
C LYS A 2 -14.86 -7.25 24.07
N SER A 3 -13.84 -7.86 23.48
CA SER A 3 -13.20 -9.08 24.00
C SER A 3 -11.87 -8.74 24.65
N LYS A 4 -11.48 -9.43 25.72
CA LYS A 4 -10.20 -9.22 26.42
C LYS A 4 -9.17 -10.23 25.94
N LEU A 5 -8.08 -9.75 25.34
CA LEU A 5 -6.89 -10.54 25.03
C LEU A 5 -5.88 -10.41 26.17
N THR A 6 -5.29 -11.53 26.61
CA THR A 6 -4.19 -11.54 27.59
C THR A 6 -3.01 -12.28 26.98
N LEU A 7 -1.86 -11.63 26.91
CA LEU A 7 -0.64 -12.17 26.31
C LEU A 7 0.46 -12.29 27.38
N ARG A 8 1.15 -13.44 27.44
CA ARG A 8 2.37 -13.59 28.22
C ARG A 8 3.56 -13.13 27.38
N MET A 9 4.35 -12.22 27.92
CA MET A 9 5.53 -11.64 27.26
C MET A 9 6.58 -11.31 28.31
N ASN A 10 7.82 -11.12 27.88
CA ASN A 10 8.90 -10.69 28.75
C ASN A 10 8.62 -9.28 29.31
N GLU A 11 9.01 -9.04 30.56
CA GLU A 11 8.73 -7.77 31.23
C GLU A 11 9.40 -6.58 30.54
N ASP A 12 10.63 -6.76 30.05
CA ASP A 12 11.36 -5.70 29.33
C ASP A 12 10.62 -5.28 28.05
N VAL A 13 10.05 -6.25 27.32
CA VAL A 13 9.27 -6.00 26.11
C VAL A 13 7.98 -5.24 26.45
N LYS A 14 7.32 -5.62 27.56
CA LYS A 14 6.11 -4.95 28.03
C LYS A 14 6.37 -3.49 28.40
N GLU A 15 7.47 -3.20 29.08
CA GLU A 15 7.83 -1.81 29.44
C GLU A 15 8.20 -0.98 28.20
N ARG A 16 9.00 -1.54 27.27
CA ARG A 16 9.30 -0.88 26.00
C ARG A 16 8.06 -0.59 25.17
N ALA A 17 7.13 -1.54 25.09
CA ALA A 17 5.89 -1.33 24.34
C ALA A 17 5.02 -0.21 24.94
N LYS A 18 5.00 -0.07 26.27
CA LYS A 18 4.31 1.04 26.94
C LYS A 18 5.00 2.39 26.70
N GLU A 19 6.33 2.41 26.70
CA GLU A 19 7.12 3.60 26.37
C GLU A 19 6.77 4.11 24.96
N VAL A 20 6.83 3.22 23.97
CA VAL A 20 6.44 3.53 22.59
C VAL A 20 4.99 4.02 22.49
N ALA A 21 4.06 3.40 23.22
CA ALA A 21 2.66 3.85 23.24
C ALA A 21 2.53 5.29 23.78
N ARG A 22 3.25 5.60 24.87
CA ARG A 22 3.26 6.94 25.49
C ARG A 22 3.86 7.99 24.57
N GLU A 23 4.99 7.70 23.94
CA GLU A 23 5.64 8.60 22.97
C GLU A 23 4.72 8.94 21.79
N ARG A 24 3.92 7.95 21.35
CA ARG A 24 2.93 8.10 20.28
C ARG A 24 1.59 8.67 20.74
N GLY A 25 1.43 8.99 22.04
CA GLY A 25 0.17 9.49 22.60
C GLY A 25 -1.00 8.51 22.53
N THR A 26 -0.73 7.21 22.40
CA THR A 26 -1.75 6.16 22.24
C THR A 26 -1.70 5.14 23.38
N SER A 27 -2.67 4.22 23.41
CA SER A 27 -2.69 3.12 24.36
C SER A 27 -2.01 1.87 23.76
N LEU A 28 -1.39 1.07 24.63
CA LEU A 28 -0.79 -0.21 24.20
C LEU A 28 -1.83 -1.14 23.57
N SER A 29 -3.08 -1.14 24.06
CA SER A 29 -4.18 -1.90 23.47
C SER A 29 -4.51 -1.46 22.05
N ALA A 30 -4.52 -0.14 21.79
CA ALA A 30 -4.78 0.39 20.45
C ALA A 30 -3.69 -0.03 19.47
N LEU A 31 -2.41 0.07 19.86
CA LEU A 31 -1.30 -0.39 19.02
C LEU A 31 -1.40 -1.88 18.67
N VAL A 32 -1.79 -2.71 19.64
CA VAL A 32 -1.94 -4.15 19.43
C VAL A 32 -3.16 -4.45 18.55
N GLU A 33 -4.28 -3.75 18.74
CA GLU A 33 -5.46 -3.86 17.89
C GLU A 33 -5.15 -3.45 16.45
N ASP A 34 -4.45 -2.33 16.24
CA ASP A 34 -4.03 -1.86 14.92
C ASP A 34 -3.09 -2.86 14.23
N TYR A 35 -2.14 -3.42 14.98
CA TYR A 35 -1.25 -4.46 14.47
C TYR A 35 -2.04 -5.69 13.98
N PHE A 36 -3.02 -6.16 14.77
CA PHE A 36 -3.87 -7.26 14.33
C PHE A 36 -4.74 -6.91 13.12
N ARG A 37 -5.25 -5.67 13.03
CA ARG A 37 -6.00 -5.22 11.83
C ARG A 37 -5.15 -5.25 10.57
N LEU A 38 -3.89 -4.78 10.67
CA LEU A 38 -2.94 -4.83 9.56
C LEU A 38 -2.63 -6.26 9.14
N LEU A 39 -2.46 -7.18 10.10
CA LEU A 39 -2.22 -8.60 9.81
C LEU A 39 -3.42 -9.31 9.19
N SER A 40 -4.63 -8.94 9.59
CA SER A 40 -5.86 -9.54 9.04
C SER A 40 -6.20 -9.06 7.63
N GLY A 41 -5.49 -8.07 7.08
CA GLY A 41 -5.81 -7.50 5.77
C GLY A 41 -7.10 -6.67 5.76
N GLU A 42 -7.65 -6.35 6.92
CA GLU A 42 -8.84 -5.48 7.08
C GLU A 42 -8.49 -3.98 6.96
N GLY A 43 -7.22 -3.65 6.66
CA GLY A 43 -6.69 -2.29 6.56
C GLY A 43 -6.87 -1.60 5.20
N SER A 44 -7.89 -1.96 4.40
CA SER A 44 -8.15 -1.33 3.11
C SER A 44 -9.58 -0.83 2.93
N SER A 45 -10.21 -0.31 4.00
CA SER A 45 -11.45 0.46 3.87
C SER A 45 -11.60 1.43 5.05
N ASP A 46 -11.76 2.71 4.74
CA ASP A 46 -12.18 3.81 5.64
C ASP A 46 -11.08 4.64 6.32
N GLU A 47 -10.39 5.46 5.52
CA GLU A 47 -10.59 6.92 5.59
C GLU A 47 -10.68 7.44 4.15
N GLY A 48 -11.78 8.14 3.86
CA GLY A 48 -12.32 8.33 2.51
C GLY A 48 -11.55 9.24 1.57
N ASP A 49 -11.65 8.90 0.28
CA ASP A 49 -11.96 9.86 -0.76
C ASP A 49 -12.81 9.13 -1.80
N GLY A 50 -13.94 9.73 -2.16
CA GLY A 50 -14.90 9.11 -3.04
C GLY A 50 -14.31 8.89 -4.43
N SER A 51 -14.68 7.78 -5.05
CA SER A 51 -14.76 7.74 -6.51
C SER A 51 -16.03 7.00 -6.90
N PRO A 52 -16.88 7.64 -7.73
CA PRO A 52 -18.05 7.01 -8.29
C PRO A 52 -17.63 5.93 -9.29
N GLU A 53 -18.56 5.02 -9.45
CA GLU A 53 -18.69 4.07 -10.54
C GLU A 53 -18.77 4.86 -11.84
N ASP A 54 -17.75 4.78 -12.71
CA ASP A 54 -17.77 5.08 -14.16
C ASP A 54 -16.33 4.78 -14.63
N GLY A 55 -16.03 3.76 -15.44
CA GLY A 55 -16.77 3.37 -16.63
C GLY A 55 -16.17 4.01 -17.87
N GLU A 56 -14.84 4.02 -18.06
CA GLU A 56 -14.28 4.35 -19.38
C GLU A 56 -12.97 3.58 -19.65
N SER A 57 -13.06 2.65 -20.61
CA SER A 57 -11.91 2.18 -21.41
C SER A 57 -11.16 3.37 -22.02
N PRO A 58 -9.87 3.23 -22.36
CA PRO A 58 -9.63 3.17 -23.79
C PRO A 58 -8.45 2.28 -24.22
N GLU A 59 -8.65 1.82 -25.45
CA GLU A 59 -7.70 1.42 -26.47
C GLU A 59 -6.26 1.97 -26.39
N ASP A 60 -5.35 1.07 -26.78
CA ASP A 60 -3.97 1.32 -27.16
C ASP A 60 -3.90 2.42 -28.23
N GLY A 61 -3.31 3.56 -27.85
CA GLY A 61 -3.18 4.72 -28.71
C GLY A 61 -2.68 5.96 -27.96
N GLU A 62 -1.41 5.96 -27.57
CA GLU A 62 -0.63 7.19 -27.39
C GLU A 62 -1.19 8.25 -26.42
N SER A 63 -1.28 7.92 -25.13
CA SER A 63 -1.06 8.85 -24.02
C SER A 63 -0.86 8.05 -22.73
N ALA A 64 0.16 8.40 -21.94
CA ALA A 64 0.40 7.82 -20.63
C ALA A 64 -0.91 7.81 -19.81
N PRO A 65 -1.18 6.75 -19.02
CA PRO A 65 -2.38 6.70 -18.19
C PRO A 65 -2.42 7.98 -17.37
N ALA A 66 -3.53 8.72 -17.45
CA ALA A 66 -3.69 9.97 -16.74
C ALA A 66 -3.56 9.68 -15.25
N LEU A 67 -2.35 9.89 -14.72
CA LEU A 67 -2.02 9.65 -13.32
C LEU A 67 -3.07 10.39 -12.49
N THR A 68 -3.59 9.72 -11.46
CA THR A 68 -4.50 10.37 -10.51
C THR A 68 -3.81 11.60 -9.91
N PRO A 69 -4.54 12.62 -9.45
CA PRO A 69 -3.94 13.86 -8.94
C PRO A 69 -2.85 13.60 -7.88
N ARG A 70 -3.12 12.63 -7.00
CA ARG A 70 -2.19 12.18 -5.97
C ARG A 70 -0.96 11.48 -6.55
N LEU A 71 -1.13 10.68 -7.61
CA LEU A 71 -0.04 9.98 -8.26
C LEU A 71 0.84 10.93 -9.10
N LYS A 72 0.26 12.00 -9.66
CA LYS A 72 1.01 13.10 -10.31
C LYS A 72 1.92 13.81 -9.32
N GLU A 73 1.37 14.17 -8.15
CA GLU A 73 2.13 14.85 -7.09
C GLU A 73 3.31 14.00 -6.62
N VAL A 74 3.10 12.70 -6.40
CA VAL A 74 4.16 11.76 -6.02
C VAL A 74 5.21 11.61 -7.12
N HIS A 75 4.80 11.51 -8.39
CA HIS A 75 5.72 11.40 -9.52
C HIS A 75 6.61 12.65 -9.66
N GLU A 76 6.02 13.84 -9.48
CA GLU A 76 6.75 15.11 -9.50
C GLU A 76 7.75 15.22 -8.35
N HIS A 77 7.39 14.72 -7.16
CA HIS A 77 8.25 14.77 -5.97
C HIS A 77 9.42 13.77 -6.03
N ILE A 78 9.21 12.60 -6.64
CA ILE A 78 10.25 11.56 -6.79
C ILE A 78 11.22 11.91 -7.92
N GLY A 79 10.73 12.56 -8.98
CA GLY A 79 11.51 12.89 -10.17
C GLY A 79 11.94 11.66 -10.98
N SER A 80 12.70 11.88 -12.05
CA SER A 80 13.30 10.79 -12.81
C SER A 80 14.45 10.16 -12.03
N PRO A 81 14.62 8.82 -12.09
CA PRO A 81 15.74 8.15 -11.42
C PRO A 81 17.09 8.69 -11.92
N PRO A 82 18.13 8.74 -11.08
CA PRO A 82 19.45 9.19 -11.47
C PRO A 82 20.04 8.30 -12.58
N PRO A 83 20.87 8.84 -13.48
CA PRO A 83 21.42 8.10 -14.62
C PRO A 83 22.34 6.95 -14.22
N GLU A 84 22.81 6.91 -12.96
CA GLU A 84 23.62 5.85 -12.39
C GLU A 84 22.83 4.88 -11.51
N ALA A 85 21.50 4.92 -11.56
CA ALA A 85 20.69 3.93 -10.89
C ALA A 85 21.08 2.51 -11.39
N PRO A 86 21.26 1.53 -10.50
CA PRO A 86 21.62 0.15 -10.88
C PRO A 86 20.46 -0.60 -11.56
N PHE A 87 19.32 0.07 -11.71
CA PHE A 87 18.25 -0.34 -12.59
C PHE A 87 18.66 0.14 -13.96
N ASP A 88 19.06 -0.79 -14.84
CA ASP A 88 19.13 -0.51 -16.26
C ASP A 88 17.85 0.22 -16.67
N GLU A 89 17.98 1.18 -17.60
CA GLU A 89 16.86 1.86 -18.27
C GLU A 89 15.66 0.90 -18.38
N PRO A 90 14.39 1.33 -18.25
CA PRO A 90 13.24 0.45 -18.44
C PRO A 90 13.18 0.02 -19.91
N ARG A 91 14.02 -0.94 -20.25
CA ARG A 91 14.32 -1.54 -21.54
C ARG A 91 14.53 -3.02 -21.33
N GLY A 92 13.68 -3.62 -20.50
CA GLY A 92 13.30 -5.00 -20.71
C GLY A 92 12.00 -4.96 -21.47
N ASP A 93 11.98 -5.42 -22.72
CA ASP A 93 10.73 -5.93 -23.27
C ASP A 93 10.22 -6.97 -22.27
N LEU A 94 9.01 -6.75 -21.73
CA LEU A 94 8.36 -7.70 -20.84
C LEU A 94 8.46 -9.08 -21.49
N THR A 95 8.96 -10.05 -20.73
CA THR A 95 8.98 -11.44 -21.16
C THR A 95 7.54 -11.92 -21.41
N GLU A 96 7.39 -12.97 -22.20
CA GLU A 96 6.06 -13.48 -22.56
C GLU A 96 5.25 -13.89 -21.33
N ASP A 97 5.91 -14.46 -20.32
CA ASP A 97 5.31 -14.82 -19.03
C ASP A 97 4.83 -13.59 -18.25
N GLU A 98 5.62 -12.51 -18.23
CA GLU A 98 5.22 -11.26 -17.56
C GLU A 98 4.02 -10.60 -18.25
N ARG A 99 3.99 -10.64 -19.59
CA ARG A 99 2.83 -10.16 -20.36
C ARG A 99 1.58 -10.98 -20.07
N GLN A 100 1.71 -12.30 -19.94
CA GLN A 100 0.61 -13.18 -19.57
C GLN A 100 0.12 -12.90 -18.14
N LEU A 101 1.04 -12.64 -17.20
CA LEU A 101 0.71 -12.27 -15.82
C LEU A 101 -0.09 -10.97 -15.77
N VAL A 102 0.38 -9.92 -16.47
CA VAL A 102 -0.30 -8.62 -16.55
C VAL A 102 -1.67 -8.78 -17.19
N LYS A 103 -1.76 -9.54 -18.29
CA LYS A 103 -3.04 -9.82 -18.96
C LYS A 103 -4.02 -10.54 -18.03
N ALA A 104 -3.59 -11.58 -17.33
CA ALA A 104 -4.42 -12.32 -16.39
C ALA A 104 -4.87 -11.44 -15.20
N ALA A 105 -4.03 -10.52 -14.74
CA ALA A 105 -4.37 -9.56 -13.70
C ALA A 105 -5.44 -8.57 -14.17
N SER A 106 -5.32 -8.05 -15.40
CA SER A 106 -6.34 -7.17 -15.99
C SER A 106 -7.66 -7.89 -16.25
N GLU A 107 -7.64 -9.16 -16.65
CA GLU A 107 -8.84 -9.94 -16.95
C GLU A 107 -9.58 -10.40 -15.68
N LYS A 108 -8.87 -10.57 -14.55
CA LYS A 108 -9.49 -10.84 -13.25
C LYS A 108 -10.16 -9.63 -12.61
N HIS A 109 -9.77 -8.43 -13.02
CA HIS A 109 -10.26 -7.16 -12.50
C HIS A 109 -11.15 -6.41 -13.51
N ALA A 110 -11.49 -7.06 -14.63
CA ALA A 110 -12.56 -6.68 -15.55
C ALA A 110 -13.90 -7.30 -15.10
#